data_AF-A0A4D8R6H4-F1
#
_entry.id   AF-A0A4D8R6H4-F1
#
_cell.length_a   1.000
_cell.length_b   1.000
_cell.length_c   1.000
_cell.angle_alpha   90.00
_cell.angle_beta   90.00
_cell.angle_gamma   90.00
#
_symmetry.space_group_name_H-M   'P 1'
#
loop_
_entity.id
_entity.type
_entity.pdbx_description
1 polymer ?
#
loop_
_entity_poly.entity_id
_entity_poly.type
_entity_poly.pdbx_seq_one_letter_code
_entity_poly.pdbx_strand_id
1 'polypeptide(L)' 'MLVTRTTDPECREQLAALHRKIAEARVITTDLIRSGVDGLGWVDGCLSDAAGDVAGIFENSQPMSLR' A
#
# COMPACT_ATOMS: atom_id res chain seq x y z
N MET A 1 14.86 6.54 -23.61
CA MET A 1 13.47 6.27 -24.03
C MET A 1 12.71 5.84 -22.79
N LEU A 2 11.93 6.74 -22.18
CA LEU A 2 11.16 6.43 -20.97
C LEU A 2 10.02 5.50 -21.41
N VAL A 3 10.14 4.19 -21.15
CA VAL A 3 9.05 3.25 -21.39
C VAL A 3 8.05 3.46 -20.27
N THR A 4 7.03 4.28 -20.51
CA THR A 4 5.81 4.31 -19.68
C THR A 4 5.09 2.99 -19.90
N ARG A 5 5.51 1.93 -19.18
CA ARG A 5 4.71 0.71 -19.07
C ARG A 5 3.50 1.05 -18.22
N THR A 6 2.41 1.41 -18.87
CA THR A 6 1.07 1.20 -18.32
C THR A 6 1.06 -0.18 -17.69
N THR A 7 0.86 -0.23 -16.38
CA THR A 7 0.88 -1.51 -15.67
C THR A 7 -0.32 -2.31 -16.16
N ASP A 8 -0.08 -3.56 -16.53
CA ASP A 8 -1.12 -4.49 -16.95
C ASP A 8 -2.32 -4.42 -15.98
N PRO A 9 -3.59 -4.44 -16.46
CA PRO A 9 -4.76 -4.45 -15.59
C PRO A 9 -4.67 -5.47 -14.43
N GLU A 10 -4.11 -6.65 -14.69
CA GLU A 10 -3.88 -7.67 -13.65
C GLU A 10 -2.94 -7.15 -12.55
N CYS A 11 -1.83 -6.52 -12.93
CA CYS A 11 -0.91 -5.92 -11.97
C CYS A 11 -1.54 -4.76 -11.19
N ARG A 12 -2.46 -3.99 -11.79
CA ARG A 12 -3.20 -2.94 -11.08
C ARG A 12 -4.14 -3.53 -10.03
N GLU A 13 -4.85 -4.61 -10.37
CA GLU A 13 -5.69 -5.32 -9.41
C GLU A 13 -4.86 -5.91 -8.27
N GLN A 14 -3.70 -6.48 -8.57
CA GLN A 14 -2.75 -6.97 -7.56
C GLN A 14 -2.25 -5.84 -6.64
N LEU A 15 -1.90 -4.67 -7.18
CA LEU A 15 -1.52 -3.49 -6.38
C LEU A 15 -2.67 -3.01 -5.48
N ALA A 16 -3.89 -2.94 -6.00
CA ALA A 16 -5.07 -2.58 -5.20
C ALA A 16 -5.35 -3.62 -4.10
N ALA A 17 -5.18 -4.90 -4.39
CA ALA A 17 -5.31 -5.98 -3.41
C ALA A 17 -4.22 -5.90 -2.33
N LEU A 18 -2.98 -5.58 -2.73
CA LEU A 18 -1.88 -5.37 -1.80
C LEU A 18 -2.15 -4.19 -0.86
N HIS A 19 -2.61 -3.05 -1.37
CA HIS A 19 -2.98 -1.89 -0.56
C HIS A 19 -4.06 -2.22 0.48
N ARG A 20 -5.09 -3.01 0.09
CA ARG A 20 -6.12 -3.48 1.02
C ARG A 20 -5.55 -4.37 2.13
N LYS A 21 -4.65 -5.30 1.79
CA LYS A 21 -4.00 -6.18 2.78
C LYS A 21 -3.15 -5.39 3.78
N ILE A 22 -2.46 -4.35 3.33
CA ILE A 22 -1.70 -3.46 4.22
C ILE A 22 -2.64 -2.73 5.18
N ALA A 23 -3.77 -2.21 4.67
CA ALA A 23 -4.76 -1.55 5.52
C ALA A 23 -5.38 -2.50 6.56
N GLU A 24 -5.73 -3.73 6.18
CA GLU A 24 -6.22 -4.77 7.11
C GLU A 24 -5.18 -5.09 8.19
N ALA A 25 -3.92 -5.30 7.80
CA ALA A 25 -2.83 -5.53 8.75
C ALA A 25 -2.68 -4.36 9.73
N ARG A 26 -2.80 -3.12 9.24
CA ARG A 26 -2.68 -1.92 10.08
C ARG A 26 -3.79 -1.81 11.12
N VAL A 27 -5.03 -2.17 10.76
CA VAL A 27 -6.15 -2.23 11.72
C VAL A 27 -5.84 -3.22 12.84
N ILE A 28 -5.39 -4.43 12.49
CA ILE A 28 -5.01 -5.46 13.47
C ILE A 28 -3.88 -4.96 14.37
N THR A 29 -2.82 -4.36 13.80
CA THR A 29 -1.70 -3.81 14.57
C THR A 29 -2.16 -2.72 15.53
N THR A 30 -3.05 -1.83 15.08
CA THR A 30 -3.62 -0.76 15.92
C THR A 30 -4.42 -1.33 17.10
N ASP A 31 -5.23 -2.37 16.86
CA ASP A 31 -6.01 -3.00 17.92
C ASP A 31 -5.13 -3.74 18.94
N LEU A 32 -4.02 -4.35 18.50
CA LEU A 32 -3.02 -4.94 19.39
C LEU A 32 -2.30 -3.87 20.23
N ILE A 33 -1.93 -2.72 19.62
CA ILE A 33 -1.36 -1.58 20.35
C ILE A 33 -2.35 -1.10 21.43
N ARG A 34 -3.63 -0.94 21.08
CA ARG A 34 -4.68 -0.56 22.04
C ARG A 34 -4.89 -1.59 23.14
N SER A 35 -4.63 -2.85 22.84
CA SER A 35 -4.68 -3.95 23.82
C SER A 35 -3.43 -4.04 24.71
N GLY A 36 -2.46 -3.14 24.53
CA GLY A 36 -1.25 -3.07 25.37
C GLY A 36 -0.09 -3.95 24.90
N VAL A 37 -0.09 -4.40 23.63
CA VAL A 37 1.07 -5.11 23.07
C VAL A 37 2.17 -4.11 22.73
N ASP A 38 3.23 -4.12 23.54
CA ASP A 38 4.38 -3.25 23.37
C ASP A 38 5.19 -3.59 22.10
N GLY A 39 5.90 -2.57 21.58
CA GLY A 39 6.81 -2.73 20.44
C GLY A 39 6.16 -2.69 19.05
N LEU A 40 4.83 -2.64 18.96
CA LEU A 40 4.12 -2.60 17.69
C LEU A 40 4.06 -1.21 17.02
N GLY A 41 4.46 -0.14 17.71
CA GLY A 41 4.47 1.21 17.13
C GLY A 41 5.37 1.32 15.88
N TRP A 42 6.50 0.62 15.87
CA TRP A 42 7.36 0.55 14.68
C TRP A 42 6.69 -0.21 13.53
N VAL A 43 5.93 -1.26 13.83
CA VAL A 43 5.19 -2.05 12.85
C VAL A 43 4.08 -1.20 12.20
N ASP A 44 3.33 -0.41 12.97
CA ASP A 44 2.32 0.51 12.40
C ASP A 44 2.97 1.55 11.47
N GLY A 45 4.13 2.08 11.86
CA GLY A 45 4.92 2.99 11.02
C GLY A 45 5.29 2.36 9.66
N CYS A 46 5.90 1.16 9.68
CA CYS A 46 6.27 0.46 8.44
C CYS A 46 5.06 0.13 7.55
N LEU A 47 3.92 -0.22 8.13
CA LEU A 47 2.69 -0.45 7.37
C LEU A 47 2.16 0.84 6.74
N SER A 48 2.28 1.97 7.43
CA SER A 48 1.91 3.28 6.88
C SER A 48 2.80 3.67 5.69
N ASP A 49 4.11 3.47 5.79
CA ASP A 49 5.06 3.75 4.70
C ASP A 49 4.78 2.84 3.50
N ALA A 50 4.62 1.54 3.73
CA ALA A 50 4.30 0.58 2.67
C ALA A 50 2.97 0.90 1.97
N ALA A 51 1.96 1.38 2.70
CA ALA A 51 0.70 1.82 2.08
C ALA A 51 0.93 3.01 1.14
N GLY A 52 1.72 3.99 1.57
CA GLY A 52 2.11 5.16 0.77
C GLY A 52 2.86 4.77 -0.50
N ASP A 53 3.84 3.87 -0.40
CA ASP A 53 4.60 3.38 -1.55
C ASP A 53 3.70 2.67 -2.57
N VAL A 54 2.80 1.79 -2.11
CA VAL A 54 1.88 1.06 -3.00
C VAL A 54 0.89 2.01 -3.66
N ALA A 55 0.36 3.00 -2.94
CA ALA A 55 -0.51 4.03 -3.51
C ALA A 55 0.23 4.85 -4.58
N GLY A 56 1.46 5.29 -4.28
CA GLY A 56 2.29 6.02 -5.23
C GLY A 56 2.60 5.20 -6.48
N ILE A 57 2.91 3.92 -6.36
CA ILE A 57 3.11 3.02 -7.51
C ILE A 57 1.83 2.91 -8.34
N PHE A 58 0.66 2.74 -7.70
CA PHE A 58 -0.63 2.61 -8.39
C PHE A 58 -1.04 3.87 -9.17
N GLU A 59 -0.74 5.05 -8.64
CA GLU A 59 -0.97 6.35 -9.30
C GLU A 59 0.02 6.59 -10.46
N ASN A 60 1.31 6.25 -10.27
CA ASN A 60 2.34 6.32 -11.31
C ASN A 60 2.18 5.28 -12.42
N SER A 61 1.34 4.29 -12.16
CA SER A 61 0.98 3.17 -13.03
C SER A 61 -0.11 3.52 -14.07
N GLN A 62 -0.79 4.66 -13.92
CA GLN A 62 -1.81 5.13 -14.86
C GLN A 62 -1.19 5.73 -16.13
N PRO A 63 -1.81 5.53 -17.32
CA PRO A 63 -1.41 6.29 -18.51
C PRO A 63 -1.61 7.79 -18.27
N MET A 64 -0.72 8.64 -18.81
CA MET A 64 -0.81 10.11 -18.66
C MET A 64 -2.16 10.71 -19.09
N SER A 65 -2.92 10.01 -19.94
CA SER A 65 -4.26 10.44 -20.37
C SER A 65 -5.34 10.29 -19.29
N LEU A 66 -5.06 9.58 -18.19
CA LEU A 66 -5.97 9.29 -17.08
C LEU A 66 -5.51 9.87 -15.74
N ARG A 67 -4.38 10.60 -15.74
CA ARG A 67 -3.86 11.33 -14.58
C ARG A 67 -4.46 12.73 -14.48
#